data_AF-A0A661DUI6-F1
#
_entry.id   AF-A0A661DUI6-F1
#
_cell.length_a   1.000
_cell.length_b   1.000
_cell.length_c   1.000
_cell.angle_alpha   90.00
_cell.angle_beta   90.00
_cell.angle_gamma   90.00
#
_symmetry.space_group_name_H-M   'P 1'
#
loop_
_entity.id
_entity.type
_entity.pdbx_description
1 polymer ?
#
loop_
_entity_poly.entity_id
_entity_poly.type
_entity_poly.pdbx_seq_one_letter_code
_entity_poly.pdbx_strand_id
1 'polypeptide(L)'
;MAMMAAMSEYETDIADMNRAQLWDGKTSANARMSPPYARSTKKRKIRKGQPTNRVTLKDVGDFHASITAKAEPNALVLGSKRTVKGFDLAGWLDERYYKQGSIYGITPVNRRIILKQTRPLFIKSIKKQL
;
A
#
# COMPACT_ATOMS: atom_id res chain seq x y z
N MET A 1 10.71 19.00 -11.09
CA MET A 1 11.75 18.50 -10.15
C MET A 1 11.43 18.79 -8.68
N ALA A 2 10.98 20.00 -8.34
CA ALA A 2 10.66 20.40 -6.95
C ALA A 2 9.63 19.50 -6.23
N MET A 3 8.65 18.95 -6.95
CA MET A 3 7.65 18.03 -6.41
C MET A 3 8.22 16.64 -6.14
N MET A 4 9.03 16.11 -7.05
CA MET A 4 9.68 14.80 -6.90
C MET A 4 10.59 14.78 -5.65
N ALA A 5 11.38 15.82 -5.42
CA ALA A 5 12.24 15.94 -4.24
C ALA A 5 11.44 16.00 -2.94
N ALA A 6 10.32 16.74 -2.91
CA ALA A 6 9.45 16.80 -1.75
C ALA A 6 8.73 15.46 -1.50
N MET A 7 8.41 14.70 -2.55
CA MET A 7 7.73 13.40 -2.44
C MET A 7 8.68 12.25 -2.10
N SER A 8 9.95 12.31 -2.52
CA SER A 8 10.95 11.29 -2.17
C SER A 8 11.19 11.21 -0.66
N GLU A 9 11.04 12.32 0.06
CA GLU A 9 11.17 12.34 1.53
C GLU A 9 10.06 11.53 2.24
N TYR A 10 8.93 11.25 1.57
CA TYR A 10 7.77 10.56 2.16
C TYR A 10 7.53 9.16 1.58
N GLU A 11 8.44 8.62 0.77
CA GLU A 11 8.27 7.28 0.17
C GLU A 11 8.05 6.20 1.24
N THR A 12 8.86 6.21 2.29
CA THR A 12 8.74 5.26 3.41
C THR A 12 7.40 5.40 4.13
N ASP A 13 7.02 6.63 4.50
CA ASP A 13 5.75 6.90 5.19
C ASP A 13 4.56 6.44 4.35
N ILE A 14 4.60 6.65 3.04
CA ILE A 14 3.53 6.26 2.13
C ILE A 14 3.45 4.73 1.97
N ALA A 15 4.59 4.05 1.87
CA ALA A 15 4.64 2.60 1.87
C ALA A 15 4.07 2.04 3.20
N ASP A 16 4.42 2.65 4.33
CA ASP A 16 3.93 2.27 5.66
C ASP A 16 2.43 2.52 5.82
N MET A 17 1.90 3.63 5.28
CA MET A 17 0.46 3.88 5.24
C MET A 17 -0.29 2.83 4.42
N ASN A 18 0.28 2.39 3.29
CA ASN A 18 -0.30 1.31 2.49
C ASN A 18 -0.25 -0.04 3.24
N ARG A 19 0.88 -0.34 3.87
CA ARG A 19 1.05 -1.52 4.73
C ARG A 19 0.04 -1.55 5.88
N ALA A 20 -0.23 -0.41 6.51
CA ALA A 20 -1.18 -0.28 7.62
C ALA A 20 -2.63 -0.52 7.16
N GLN A 21 -3.08 0.07 6.05
CA GLN A 21 -4.44 -0.19 5.54
C GLN A 21 -4.65 -1.66 5.13
N LEU A 22 -3.61 -2.32 4.58
CA LEU A 22 -3.67 -3.75 4.23
C LEU A 22 -3.74 -4.64 5.48
N TRP A 23 -3.18 -4.19 6.61
CA TRP A 23 -3.34 -4.83 7.92
C TRP A 23 -4.77 -4.70 8.45
N ASP A 24 -5.43 -3.57 8.18
CA ASP A 24 -6.86 -3.38 8.50
C ASP A 24 -7.81 -4.11 7.54
N GLY A 25 -7.27 -4.67 6.46
CA GLY A 25 -8.01 -5.40 5.46
C GLY A 25 -8.71 -4.52 4.43
N LYS A 26 -8.10 -3.36 4.13
CA LYS A 26 -8.66 -2.35 3.24
C LYS A 26 -7.79 -2.09 2.01
N THR A 27 -8.45 -1.82 0.89
CA THR A 27 -7.82 -1.37 -0.36
C THR A 27 -7.53 0.13 -0.34
N SER A 28 -6.87 0.64 -1.38
CA SER A 28 -6.66 2.09 -1.56
C SER A 28 -7.94 2.90 -1.75
N ALA A 29 -9.07 2.25 -2.06
CA ALA A 29 -10.39 2.87 -2.07
C ALA A 29 -11.03 2.94 -0.66
N ASN A 30 -10.33 2.49 0.39
CA ASN A 30 -10.86 2.31 1.75
C ASN A 30 -11.99 1.26 1.84
N ALA A 31 -12.13 0.39 0.83
CA ALA A 31 -13.09 -0.70 0.82
C ALA A 31 -12.48 -1.98 1.42
N ARG A 32 -13.31 -2.85 2.00
CA ARG A 32 -12.85 -4.14 2.53
C ARG A 32 -12.40 -5.06 1.39
N MET A 33 -11.25 -5.71 1.56
CA MET A 33 -10.74 -6.69 0.61
C MET A 33 -11.69 -7.91 0.51
N SER A 34 -12.03 -8.28 -0.72
CA SER A 34 -12.89 -9.42 -1.05
C SER A 34 -12.31 -10.15 -2.28
N PRO A 35 -12.38 -11.48 -2.36
CA PRO A 35 -13.16 -12.41 -1.54
C PRO A 35 -12.54 -12.67 -0.15
N PRO A 36 -13.33 -13.11 0.83
CA PRO A 36 -12.81 -13.49 2.15
C PRO A 36 -11.88 -14.71 2.07
N TYR A 37 -11.19 -14.99 3.18
CA TYR A 37 -10.34 -16.18 3.27
C TYR A 37 -11.12 -17.49 3.01
N ALA A 38 -10.48 -18.40 2.30
CA ALA A 38 -10.96 -19.77 2.14
C ALA A 38 -11.11 -20.47 3.49
N ARG A 39 -12.02 -21.46 3.58
CA ARG A 39 -12.28 -22.21 4.83
C ARG A 39 -11.02 -22.84 5.40
N SER A 40 -10.16 -23.41 4.55
CA SER A 40 -8.86 -23.98 4.95
C SER A 40 -7.94 -22.94 5.58
N THR A 41 -7.83 -21.75 4.96
CA THR A 41 -7.06 -20.62 5.49
C THR A 41 -7.59 -20.14 6.83
N LYS A 42 -8.92 -20.05 7.00
CA LYS A 42 -9.55 -19.70 8.28
C LYS A 42 -9.20 -20.72 9.36
N LYS A 43 -9.31 -22.03 9.09
CA LYS A 43 -8.91 -23.09 10.05
C LYS A 43 -7.45 -22.95 10.47
N ARG A 44 -6.53 -22.71 9.53
CA ARG A 44 -5.10 -22.49 9.82
C ARG A 44 -4.89 -21.26 10.70
N LYS A 45 -5.58 -20.16 10.41
CA LYS A 45 -5.48 -18.91 11.17
C LYS A 45 -6.03 -19.05 12.60
N ILE A 46 -7.15 -19.74 12.77
CA ILE A 46 -7.71 -20.07 14.10
C ILE A 46 -6.67 -20.80 14.95
N ARG A 47 -6.01 -21.82 14.40
CA ARG A 47 -4.94 -22.55 15.11
C ARG A 47 -3.76 -21.66 15.52
N LYS A 48 -3.50 -20.59 14.77
CA LYS A 48 -2.44 -19.60 15.06
C LYS A 48 -2.91 -18.44 15.93
N GLY A 49 -4.17 -18.43 16.40
CA GLY A 49 -4.75 -17.29 17.12
C GLY A 49 -4.88 -16.02 16.27
N GLN A 50 -4.89 -16.15 14.94
CA GLN A 50 -4.93 -15.02 14.02
C GLN A 50 -6.37 -14.63 13.64
N PRO A 51 -6.65 -13.32 13.42
CA PRO A 51 -7.96 -12.87 12.97
C PRO A 51 -8.39 -13.52 11.65
N THR A 52 -9.67 -13.90 11.57
CA THR A 52 -10.29 -14.50 10.37
C THR A 52 -11.45 -13.69 9.79
N ASN A 53 -11.85 -12.62 10.48
CA ASN A 53 -12.94 -11.72 10.12
C ASN A 53 -12.56 -10.67 9.05
N ARG A 54 -11.27 -10.55 8.74
CA ARG A 54 -10.73 -9.67 7.71
C ARG A 54 -9.63 -10.36 6.94
N VAL A 55 -9.58 -10.13 5.64
CA VAL A 55 -8.42 -10.50 4.84
C VAL A 55 -7.33 -9.49 5.14
N THR A 56 -6.15 -9.96 5.50
CA THR A 56 -4.93 -9.16 5.62
C THR A 56 -3.88 -9.77 4.71
N LEU A 57 -3.07 -8.93 4.05
CA LEU A 57 -1.93 -9.40 3.25
C LEU A 57 -0.66 -9.57 4.10
N LYS A 58 -0.78 -9.49 5.43
CA LYS A 58 0.33 -9.56 6.39
C LYS A 58 0.90 -10.96 6.59
N ASP A 59 0.08 -11.99 6.38
CA ASP A 59 0.54 -13.39 6.41
C ASP A 59 1.54 -13.70 5.31
N VAL A 60 1.55 -12.88 4.27
CA VAL A 60 2.57 -12.89 3.22
C VAL A 60 3.64 -11.90 3.66
N GLY A 61 4.28 -12.14 4.81
CA GLY A 61 5.20 -11.18 5.45
C GLY A 61 6.25 -10.63 4.49
N ASP A 62 6.74 -11.48 3.59
CA ASP A 62 7.68 -11.06 2.54
C ASP A 62 7.05 -10.14 1.48
N PHE A 63 5.77 -10.30 1.18
CA PHE A 63 5.05 -9.39 0.29
C PHE A 63 4.85 -8.04 0.96
N HIS A 64 4.38 -8.04 2.22
CA HIS A 64 4.13 -6.81 2.98
C HIS A 64 5.41 -5.97 3.13
N ALA A 65 6.54 -6.62 3.41
CA ALA A 65 7.86 -5.98 3.45
C ALA A 65 8.35 -5.50 2.08
N SER A 66 7.95 -6.17 0.99
CA SER A 66 8.37 -5.83 -0.38
C SER A 66 7.61 -4.66 -1.02
N ILE A 67 6.57 -4.15 -0.36
CA ILE A 67 5.84 -2.97 -0.85
C ILE A 67 6.75 -1.77 -0.74
N THR A 68 6.97 -1.07 -1.85
CA THR A 68 7.74 0.18 -1.87
C THR A 68 6.94 1.28 -2.57
N ALA A 69 7.22 2.52 -2.21
CA ALA A 69 6.77 3.69 -2.94
C ALA A 69 7.96 4.29 -3.70
N LYS A 70 7.68 4.87 -4.86
CA LYS A 70 8.67 5.61 -5.64
C LYS A 70 8.05 6.91 -6.13
N ALA A 71 8.72 8.02 -5.85
CA ALA A 71 8.40 9.31 -6.42
C ALA A 71 8.87 9.34 -7.89
N GLU A 72 7.93 9.69 -8.76
CA GLU A 72 8.15 9.97 -10.16
C GLU A 72 7.87 11.46 -10.42
N PRO A 73 8.28 12.02 -11.57
CA PRO A 73 8.16 13.46 -11.83
C PRO A 73 6.76 14.05 -11.59
N ASN A 74 5.71 13.26 -11.89
CA ASN A 74 4.31 13.70 -11.82
C ASN A 74 3.42 12.76 -10.98
N ALA A 75 3.99 11.74 -10.35
CA ALA A 75 3.22 10.71 -9.67
C ALA A 75 4.01 10.12 -8.51
N LEU A 76 3.29 9.45 -7.61
CA LEU A 76 3.92 8.55 -6.65
C LEU A 76 3.31 7.17 -6.86
N VAL A 77 4.18 6.22 -7.18
CA VAL A 77 3.80 4.87 -7.57
C VAL A 77 4.11 3.93 -6.43
N LEU A 78 3.12 3.17 -5.99
CA LEU A 78 3.33 2.05 -5.07
C LEU A 78 3.32 0.74 -5.85
N GLY A 79 4.19 -0.17 -5.45
CA GLY A 79 4.24 -1.49 -6.06
C GLY A 79 5.01 -2.49 -5.22
N SER A 80 4.99 -3.73 -5.69
CA SER A 80 5.86 -4.81 -5.24
C SER A 80 6.20 -5.67 -6.45
N LYS A 81 7.43 -6.20 -6.49
CA LYS A 81 7.87 -7.20 -7.49
C LYS A 81 8.04 -8.58 -6.85
N ARG A 82 7.24 -8.92 -5.83
CA ARG A 82 7.41 -10.17 -5.09
C ARG A 82 6.99 -11.36 -5.96
N THR A 83 7.97 -12.16 -6.31
CA THR A 83 7.79 -13.47 -6.94
C THR A 83 8.06 -14.58 -5.93
N VAL A 84 7.28 -15.67 -5.96
CA VAL A 84 7.52 -16.88 -5.16
C VAL A 84 7.66 -18.07 -6.08
N LYS A 85 8.86 -18.65 -6.18
CA LYS A 85 9.16 -19.81 -7.05
C LYS A 85 8.70 -19.60 -8.51
N GLY A 86 8.96 -18.42 -9.07
CA GLY A 86 8.56 -18.06 -10.43
C GLY A 86 7.11 -17.55 -10.58
N PHE A 87 6.29 -17.60 -9.53
CA PHE A 87 4.92 -17.07 -9.53
C PHE A 87 4.89 -15.58 -9.12
N ASP A 88 4.34 -14.71 -9.98
CA ASP A 88 4.09 -13.30 -9.65
C ASP A 88 2.97 -13.18 -8.61
N LEU A 89 3.39 -13.22 -7.34
CA LEU A 89 2.48 -13.12 -6.21
C LEU A 89 1.91 -11.71 -6.10
N ALA A 90 2.70 -10.69 -6.44
CA ALA A 90 2.31 -9.30 -6.35
C ALA A 90 1.19 -8.96 -7.34
N GLY A 91 1.33 -9.35 -8.60
CA GLY A 91 0.31 -9.18 -9.64
C GLY A 91 -0.96 -9.95 -9.31
N TRP A 92 -0.83 -11.23 -8.92
CA TRP A 92 -1.99 -12.06 -8.58
C TRP A 92 -2.79 -11.51 -7.39
N LEU A 93 -2.11 -10.99 -6.36
CA LEU A 93 -2.79 -10.38 -5.21
C LEU A 93 -3.55 -9.13 -5.62
N ASP A 94 -2.95 -8.26 -6.44
CA ASP A 94 -3.64 -7.05 -6.89
C ASP A 94 -4.88 -7.42 -7.70
N GLU A 95 -4.74 -8.28 -8.71
CA GLU A 95 -5.87 -8.76 -9.53
C GLU A 95 -7.00 -9.36 -8.69
N ARG A 96 -6.66 -10.19 -7.71
CA ARG A 96 -7.64 -10.87 -6.84
C ARG A 96 -8.52 -9.88 -6.05
N TYR A 97 -7.97 -8.76 -5.61
CA TYR A 97 -8.67 -7.79 -4.75
C TYR A 97 -9.02 -6.48 -5.49
N TYR A 98 -8.59 -6.31 -6.74
CA TYR A 98 -8.73 -5.09 -7.53
C TYR A 98 -10.18 -4.61 -7.65
N LYS A 99 -11.17 -5.52 -7.64
CA LYS A 99 -12.59 -5.17 -7.72
C LYS A 99 -13.06 -4.23 -6.61
N GLN A 100 -12.36 -4.18 -5.46
CA GLN A 100 -12.66 -3.26 -4.37
C GLN A 100 -11.68 -2.07 -4.33
N GLY A 101 -10.84 -1.92 -5.35
CA GLY A 101 -9.72 -0.99 -5.40
C GLY A 101 -8.39 -1.73 -5.30
N SER A 102 -7.33 -1.10 -5.82
CA SER A 102 -5.99 -1.68 -5.81
C SER A 102 -5.48 -1.91 -4.38
N ILE A 103 -4.68 -2.96 -4.23
CA ILE A 103 -3.92 -3.17 -2.99
C ILE A 103 -2.77 -2.16 -2.86
N TYR A 104 -2.39 -1.52 -3.95
CA TYR A 104 -1.45 -0.41 -4.01
C TYR A 104 -2.18 0.94 -3.93
N GLY A 105 -1.51 1.94 -3.36
CA GLY A 105 -2.10 3.25 -3.11
C GLY A 105 -2.54 3.45 -1.67
N ILE A 106 -2.77 4.70 -1.30
CA ILE A 106 -3.24 5.07 0.04
C ILE A 106 -4.71 5.51 -0.01
N THR A 107 -5.45 5.27 1.08
CA THR A 107 -6.84 5.70 1.22
C THR A 107 -7.04 7.20 0.99
N PRO A 108 -8.25 7.67 0.63
CA PRO A 108 -8.54 9.11 0.51
C PRO A 108 -8.18 9.92 1.76
N VAL A 109 -8.31 9.32 2.95
CA VAL A 109 -7.93 9.94 4.23
C VAL A 109 -6.43 10.13 4.31
N ASN A 110 -5.66 9.07 4.04
CA ASN A 110 -4.19 9.12 4.05
C ASN A 110 -3.64 10.09 2.99
N ARG A 111 -4.31 10.19 1.83
CA ARG A 111 -3.95 11.20 0.80
C ARG A 111 -4.00 12.63 1.35
N ARG A 112 -5.01 12.96 2.16
CA ARG A 112 -5.12 14.31 2.76
C ARG A 112 -4.01 14.59 3.76
N ILE A 113 -3.54 13.58 4.49
CA ILE A 113 -2.44 13.71 5.45
C ILE A 113 -1.14 14.02 4.70
N ILE A 114 -0.79 13.20 3.70
CA ILE A 114 0.42 13.39 2.88
C ILE A 114 0.38 14.73 2.14
N LEU A 115 -0.77 15.14 1.59
CA LEU A 115 -0.90 16.44 0.93
C LEU A 115 -0.66 17.62 1.89
N LYS A 116 -1.09 17.52 3.15
CA LYS A 116 -0.81 18.56 4.16
C LYS A 116 0.69 18.62 4.50
N GLN A 117 1.36 17.48 4.57
CA GLN A 117 2.78 17.38 4.90
C GLN A 117 3.70 17.82 3.75
N THR A 118 3.36 17.44 2.52
CA THR A 118 4.17 17.73 1.32
C THR A 118 4.00 19.16 0.81
N ARG A 119 2.84 19.79 1.02
CA ARG A 119 2.55 21.17 0.54
C ARG A 119 3.58 22.22 0.97
N PRO A 120 3.97 22.32 2.25
CA PRO A 120 4.99 23.28 2.69
C PRO A 120 6.35 23.06 2.01
N LEU A 121 6.79 21.80 1.86
CA LEU A 121 8.05 21.47 1.20
C LEU A 121 8.03 21.81 -0.29
N PHE A 122 6.89 21.58 -0.95
CA PHE A 122 6.69 21.95 -2.34
C PHE A 122 6.76 23.47 -2.54
N ILE A 123 6.10 24.25 -1.68
CA ILE A 123 6.17 25.71 -1.74
C ILE A 123 7.62 26.19 -1.51
N LYS A 124 8.32 25.59 -0.54
CA LYS A 124 9.74 25.89 -0.26
C LYS A 124 10.62 25.56 -1.46
N SER A 125 10.38 24.45 -2.14
CA SER A 125 11.20 24.04 -3.29
C SER A 125 10.95 24.91 -4.52
N ILE A 126 9.71 25.37 -4.76
CA ILE A 126 9.43 26.40 -5.78
C ILE A 126 10.15 27.71 -5.46
N LYS A 127 10.06 28.20 -4.21
CA LYS A 127 10.71 29.45 -3.78
C LYS A 127 12.23 29.43 -3.90
N LYS A 128 12.86 28.25 -3.92
CA LYS A 128 14.31 28.09 -4.09
C LYS A 128 14.73 28.09 -5.57
N GLN A 129 13.79 27.88 -6.49
CA GLN A 129 14.03 27.81 -7.93
C GLN A 129 13.68 29.12 -8.67
N LEU A 130 13.01 30.04 -7.98
CA LEU A 130 12.77 31.43 -8.39
C LEU A 130 13.87 32.31 -7.81
#